data_AF-A0A022RM70-F1
#
_entry.id   AF-A0A022RM70-F1
#
_cell.length_a   1.000
_cell.length_b   1.000
_cell.length_c   1.000
_cell.angle_alpha   90.00
_cell.angle_beta   90.00
_cell.angle_gamma   90.00
#
_symmetry.space_group_name_H-M   'P 1'
#
loop_
_entity.id
_entity.type
_entity.pdbx_description
1 polymer ?
#
loop_
_entity_poly.entity_id
_entity_poly.type
_entity_poly.pdbx_seq_one_letter_code
_entity_poly.pdbx_strand_id
1 'polypeptide(L)'
;MDPEEADLFYVPFFSSLSLVANPIRSATVNVSPNRTVYNDEQTQEALMEWLEEQVYWKRNNGWDHVFICQDPNALYKIIDRVKNGVLLVSDFGRLGANQASLVKDVILPYSHRINSYKGEIGLENRKSLLFFMGNRYRKEGGKIRDMLFQVLENEQEVIIKHGAQSRESRRMASQGMHTSKFCLHPAGDTPSACRLFDAIVSLCVPVIVSDYIELPFEDVIDYRKIAIFLDTYTAVKPGSLVKLLRKVTPERILEFQKELKKVKRYFEYEEANGTVKEIWRQVSLKLPLIKLMSNRDKRIVLRDLTQPDCSCLCSNHSGVHTTL
;
A
#
# COMPACT_ATOMS: atom_id res chain seq x y z
N MET A 1 13.33 25.65 -12.47
CA MET A 1 11.90 25.90 -12.24
C MET A 1 11.80 26.93 -11.14
N ASP A 2 10.86 27.86 -11.25
CA ASP A 2 10.62 28.89 -10.25
C ASP A 2 9.76 28.31 -9.11
N PRO A 3 10.23 28.30 -7.84
CA PRO A 3 9.44 27.83 -6.71
C PRO A 3 8.20 28.69 -6.41
N GLU A 4 8.14 29.94 -6.87
CA GLU A 4 6.94 30.78 -6.71
C GLU A 4 5.78 30.32 -7.60
N GLU A 5 6.08 29.68 -8.73
CA GLU A 5 5.10 29.12 -9.65
C GLU A 5 4.70 27.68 -9.31
N ALA A 6 5.33 27.06 -8.30
CA ALA A 6 5.10 25.67 -7.94
C ALA A 6 3.75 25.48 -7.22
N ASP A 7 2.91 24.59 -7.77
CA ASP A 7 1.70 24.11 -7.10
C ASP A 7 1.99 23.10 -5.97
N LEU A 8 3.08 22.33 -6.09
CA LEU A 8 3.49 21.29 -5.13
C LEU A 8 5.01 21.21 -4.99
N PHE A 9 5.47 20.83 -3.80
CA PHE A 9 6.87 20.58 -3.48
C PHE A 9 7.07 19.09 -3.19
N TYR A 10 7.83 18.40 -4.04
CA TYR A 10 8.24 17.03 -3.76
C TYR A 10 9.42 17.02 -2.80
N VAL A 11 9.32 16.26 -1.71
CA VAL A 11 10.40 16.09 -0.73
C VAL A 11 11.15 14.78 -1.05
N PRO A 12 12.38 14.84 -1.62
CA PRO A 12 13.11 13.67 -2.08
C PRO A 12 13.83 12.94 -0.93
N PHE A 13 13.06 12.51 0.08
CA PHE A 13 13.59 11.75 1.21
C PHE A 13 13.35 10.25 1.01
N PHE A 14 14.43 9.46 0.99
CA PHE A 14 14.38 8.02 0.77
C PHE A 14 13.97 7.25 2.03
N SER A 15 12.70 7.35 2.40
CA SER A 15 12.11 6.69 3.57
C SER A 15 12.34 5.17 3.61
N SER A 16 12.54 4.50 2.46
CA SER A 16 12.90 3.07 2.43
C SER A 16 14.20 2.74 3.18
N LEU A 17 15.18 3.68 3.23
CA LEU A 17 16.40 3.48 4.01
C LEU A 17 16.12 3.54 5.51
N SER A 18 15.22 4.43 5.93
CA SER A 18 14.75 4.55 7.31
C SER A 18 14.11 3.27 7.82
N LEU A 19 13.32 2.59 6.98
CA LEU A 19 12.72 1.29 7.32
C LEU A 19 13.79 0.20 7.57
N VAL A 20 14.89 0.23 6.82
CA VAL A 20 16.00 -0.73 6.97
C VAL A 20 16.88 -0.38 8.16
N ALA A 21 17.12 0.91 8.39
CA ALA A 21 17.92 1.44 9.49
C ALA A 21 17.22 1.30 10.84
N ASN A 22 15.90 1.51 10.89
CA ASN A 22 15.10 1.47 12.12
C ASN A 22 14.17 0.26 12.10
N PRO A 23 14.68 -0.98 12.21
CA PRO A 23 13.81 -2.13 12.30
C PRO A 23 12.97 -2.01 13.58
N ILE A 24 11.69 -1.69 13.39
CA ILE A 24 10.70 -1.69 14.45
C ILE A 24 10.62 -3.14 14.95
N ARG A 25 11.23 -3.37 16.13
CA ARG A 25 11.35 -4.61 16.90
C ARG A 25 12.71 -5.32 16.73
N SER A 26 13.64 -5.00 17.64
CA SER A 26 14.83 -5.80 18.03
C SER A 26 14.54 -7.27 18.43
N ALA A 27 13.34 -7.80 18.24
CA ALA A 27 12.93 -9.09 18.77
C ALA A 27 13.39 -10.32 17.94
N THR A 28 14.13 -10.14 16.84
CA THR A 28 14.52 -11.28 15.98
C THR A 28 15.93 -11.23 15.39
N VAL A 29 16.71 -10.19 15.68
CA VAL A 29 18.12 -10.20 15.30
C VAL A 29 18.89 -10.53 16.57
N ASN A 30 19.53 -11.70 16.61
CA ASN A 30 20.58 -12.02 17.57
C ASN A 30 21.78 -11.07 17.32
N VAL A 31 21.59 -9.78 17.61
CA VAL A 31 22.67 -8.81 17.55
C VAL A 31 23.50 -9.05 18.79
N SER A 32 24.77 -9.36 18.57
CA SER A 32 25.78 -9.43 19.63
C SER A 32 25.67 -8.18 20.51
N PRO A 33 25.74 -8.30 21.85
CA PRO A 33 25.48 -7.18 22.78
C PRO A 33 26.38 -5.93 22.62
N ASN A 34 27.36 -5.97 21.72
CA ASN A 34 28.35 -4.91 21.49
C ASN A 34 28.24 -4.20 20.12
N ARG A 35 27.17 -4.38 19.34
CA ARG A 35 27.02 -3.68 18.05
C ARG A 35 26.04 -2.52 18.17
N THR A 36 26.53 -1.30 18.07
CA THR A 36 25.70 -0.10 17.92
C THR A 36 24.85 -0.28 16.67
N VAL A 37 23.54 -0.41 16.84
CA VAL A 37 22.60 -0.48 15.72
C VAL A 37 22.45 0.94 15.18
N TYR A 38 22.84 1.16 13.92
CA TYR A 38 22.56 2.43 13.24
C TYR A 38 21.06 2.66 13.24
N ASN A 39 20.63 3.87 13.61
CA ASN A 39 19.27 4.35 13.44
C ASN A 39 19.33 5.73 12.76
N ASP A 40 18.29 6.09 12.02
CA ASP A 40 18.24 7.35 11.27
C ASP A 40 17.30 8.39 11.89
N GLU A 41 16.89 8.22 13.16
CA GLU A 41 15.97 9.16 13.83
C GLU A 41 16.48 10.61 13.75
N GLN A 42 17.77 10.83 14.01
CA GLN A 42 18.38 12.16 13.91
C GLN A 42 18.33 12.72 12.49
N THR A 43 18.38 11.86 11.47
CA THR A 43 18.27 12.29 10.06
C THR A 43 16.84 12.72 9.74
N GLN A 44 15.83 12.01 10.29
CA GLN A 44 14.43 12.41 10.14
C GLN A 44 14.14 13.75 10.85
N GLU A 45 14.67 13.93 12.07
CA GLU A 45 14.53 15.19 12.80
C GLU A 45 15.20 16.35 12.05
N ALA A 46 16.44 16.16 11.57
CA ALA A 46 17.15 17.18 10.81
C ALA A 46 16.42 17.54 9.49
N LEU A 47 15.78 16.57 8.83
CA LEU A 47 14.93 16.86 7.67
C LEU A 47 13.78 17.80 8.05
N MET A 48 13.11 17.54 9.18
CA MET A 48 12.00 18.36 9.61
C MET A 48 12.42 19.75 10.07
N GLU A 49 13.51 19.86 10.84
CA GLU A 49 14.10 21.15 11.21
C GLU A 49 14.40 21.98 9.96
N TRP A 50 15.05 21.38 8.97
CA TRP A 50 15.34 22.05 7.70
C TRP A 50 14.07 22.46 6.95
N LEU A 51 13.07 21.58 6.83
CA LEU A 51 11.79 21.88 6.16
C LEU A 51 11.08 23.05 6.85
N GLU A 52 10.99 23.02 8.18
CA GLU A 52 10.30 24.02 8.98
C GLU A 52 10.96 25.40 8.91
N GLU A 53 12.24 25.48 8.55
CA GLU A 53 12.92 26.75 8.27
C GLU A 53 12.55 27.36 6.92
N GLN A 54 12.15 26.54 5.94
CA GLN A 54 11.92 26.98 4.56
C GLN A 54 10.69 27.90 4.42
N VAL A 55 10.82 28.95 3.62
CA VAL A 55 9.73 29.90 3.33
C VAL A 55 8.52 29.17 2.73
N TYR A 56 8.73 28.24 1.80
CA TYR A 56 7.67 27.51 1.13
C TYR A 56 6.93 26.51 2.03
N TRP A 57 7.62 25.95 3.02
CA TRP A 57 6.96 25.16 4.07
C TRP A 57 6.05 26.04 4.92
N LYS A 58 6.61 27.12 5.48
CA LYS A 58 5.88 28.09 6.33
C LYS A 58 4.69 28.70 5.60
N ARG A 59 4.80 28.91 4.28
CA ARG A 59 3.76 29.49 3.42
C ARG A 59 2.44 28.73 3.51
N ASN A 60 2.49 27.40 3.54
CA ASN A 60 1.29 26.55 3.47
C ASN A 60 1.27 25.46 4.55
N ASN A 61 2.08 25.57 5.60
CA ASN A 61 2.17 24.60 6.71
C ASN A 61 2.31 23.14 6.22
N GLY A 62 3.12 22.95 5.17
CA GLY A 62 3.39 21.65 4.56
C GLY A 62 2.26 21.03 3.72
N TRP A 63 1.08 21.65 3.60
CA TRP A 63 -0.06 21.09 2.86
C TRP A 63 0.23 20.80 1.38
N ASP A 64 1.08 21.61 0.75
CA ASP A 64 1.51 21.48 -0.64
C ASP A 64 2.78 20.62 -0.82
N HIS A 65 3.23 19.94 0.23
CA HIS A 65 4.41 19.07 0.17
C HIS A 65 4.00 17.61 -0.04
N VAL A 66 4.75 16.89 -0.89
CA VAL A 66 4.51 15.48 -1.23
C VAL A 66 5.65 14.62 -0.67
N PHE A 67 5.28 13.63 0.14
CA PHE A 67 6.23 12.76 0.85
C PHE A 67 6.09 11.30 0.40
N ILE A 68 7.22 10.65 0.09
CA ILE A 68 7.24 9.19 -0.04
C ILE A 68 7.23 8.57 1.36
N CYS A 69 6.09 8.01 1.75
CA CYS A 69 5.89 7.32 3.03
C CYS A 69 5.40 5.88 2.77
N GLN A 70 6.09 5.16 1.87
CA GLN A 70 5.60 3.90 1.32
C GLN A 70 5.30 2.86 2.42
N ASP A 71 6.14 2.75 3.45
CA ASP A 71 5.81 2.09 4.72
C ASP A 71 5.74 3.17 5.81
N PRO A 72 4.63 3.33 6.54
CA PRO A 72 4.50 4.32 7.61
C PRO A 72 5.59 4.24 8.68
N ASN A 73 6.11 3.03 8.92
CA ASN A 73 7.22 2.80 9.84
C ASN A 73 8.52 3.48 9.40
N ALA A 74 8.63 3.89 8.14
CA ALA A 74 9.80 4.58 7.65
C ALA A 74 9.92 6.00 8.20
N LEU A 75 8.79 6.71 8.38
CA LEU A 75 8.76 8.09 8.87
C LEU A 75 8.16 8.20 10.27
N TYR A 76 8.16 7.12 11.06
CA TYR A 76 7.44 7.06 12.34
C TYR A 76 7.82 8.19 13.30
N LYS A 77 9.05 8.69 13.22
CA LYS A 77 9.54 9.75 14.11
C LYS A 77 8.88 11.10 13.81
N ILE A 78 8.64 11.37 12.54
CA ILE A 78 8.18 12.67 12.04
C ILE A 78 6.79 12.64 11.41
N ILE A 79 6.12 11.48 11.40
CA ILE A 79 4.84 11.29 10.70
C ILE A 79 3.79 12.31 11.14
N ASP A 80 3.75 12.67 12.42
CA ASP A 80 2.83 13.67 12.95
C ASP A 80 3.12 15.11 12.52
N ARG A 81 4.36 15.40 12.08
CA ARG A 81 4.75 16.71 11.55
C ARG A 81 4.54 16.82 10.04
N VAL A 82 4.60 15.70 9.31
CA VAL A 82 4.42 15.66 7.85
C VAL A 82 2.99 15.33 7.40
N LYS A 83 2.11 14.92 8.31
CA LYS A 83 0.74 14.45 7.99
C LYS A 83 -0.14 15.46 7.26
N ASN A 84 0.18 16.76 7.29
CA ASN A 84 -0.53 17.78 6.53
C ASN A 84 -0.25 17.67 5.02
N GLY A 85 0.95 17.24 4.63
CA GLY A 85 1.33 17.06 3.22
C GLY A 85 0.68 15.83 2.60
N VAL A 86 0.79 15.68 1.28
CA VAL A 86 0.32 14.48 0.56
C VAL A 86 1.27 13.33 0.83
N LEU A 87 0.78 12.28 1.49
CA LEU A 87 1.54 11.08 1.74
C LEU A 87 1.33 10.07 0.61
N LEU A 88 2.44 9.55 0.07
CA LEU A 88 2.43 8.43 -0.86
C LEU A 88 2.70 7.15 -0.06
N VAL A 89 1.66 6.35 0.19
CA VAL A 89 1.68 5.22 1.15
C VAL A 89 1.26 3.91 0.48
N SER A 90 1.69 2.75 0.98
CA SER A 90 1.21 1.47 0.43
C SER A 90 -0.19 1.08 0.92
N ASP A 91 -0.53 1.43 2.15
CA ASP A 91 -1.82 1.24 2.80
C ASP A 91 -1.87 2.08 4.10
N PHE A 92 -3.03 2.11 4.76
CA PHE A 92 -3.21 2.83 6.02
C PHE A 92 -3.10 1.96 7.27
N GLY A 93 -2.71 0.69 7.15
CA GLY A 93 -2.75 -0.27 8.27
C GLY A 93 -1.87 0.07 9.46
N ARG A 94 -0.91 1.00 9.30
CA ARG A 94 -0.01 1.47 10.37
C ARG A 94 -0.08 2.96 10.64
N LEU A 95 -1.06 3.66 10.04
CA LEU A 95 -1.27 5.08 10.24
C LEU A 95 -2.49 5.29 11.14
N GLY A 96 -2.39 6.27 12.03
CA GLY A 96 -3.53 6.73 12.80
C GLY A 96 -4.59 7.36 11.89
N ALA A 97 -5.86 7.32 12.32
CA ALA A 97 -6.97 7.93 11.57
C ALA A 97 -6.82 9.44 11.34
N ASN A 98 -5.95 10.10 12.10
CA ASN A 98 -5.59 11.51 11.93
C ASN A 98 -4.31 11.75 11.12
N GLN A 99 -3.59 10.70 10.72
CA GLN A 99 -2.31 10.80 10.01
C GLN A 99 -2.48 10.69 8.49
N ALA A 100 -3.45 9.90 8.02
CA ALA A 100 -3.68 9.73 6.59
C ALA A 100 -5.14 9.42 6.24
N SER A 101 -5.53 9.71 4.99
CA SER A 101 -6.85 9.39 4.43
C SER A 101 -6.84 9.34 2.90
N LEU A 102 -7.74 8.57 2.28
CA LEU A 102 -7.93 8.56 0.81
C LEU A 102 -8.25 9.94 0.22
N VAL A 103 -8.82 10.82 1.03
CA VAL A 103 -9.24 12.16 0.61
C VAL A 103 -8.02 12.98 0.21
N LYS A 104 -6.92 12.90 0.96
CA LYS A 104 -5.68 13.67 0.74
C LYS A 104 -4.55 12.84 0.13
N ASP A 105 -4.41 11.60 0.54
CA ASP A 105 -3.23 10.77 0.28
C ASP A 105 -3.40 9.87 -0.94
N VAL A 106 -2.30 9.28 -1.40
CA VAL A 106 -2.27 8.41 -2.59
C VAL A 106 -1.73 7.04 -2.22
N ILE A 107 -2.53 6.01 -2.51
CA ILE A 107 -2.13 4.61 -2.38
C ILE A 107 -1.18 4.24 -3.53
N LEU A 108 0.00 3.75 -3.19
CA LEU A 108 1.02 3.29 -4.12
C LEU A 108 0.93 1.79 -4.35
N PRO A 109 1.02 1.32 -5.60
CA PRO A 109 1.24 -0.10 -5.86
C PRO A 109 2.66 -0.51 -5.47
N TYR A 110 2.81 -1.71 -4.90
CA TYR A 110 4.14 -2.28 -4.69
C TYR A 110 4.77 -2.65 -6.03
N SER A 111 6.08 -2.51 -6.14
CA SER A 111 6.83 -3.13 -7.24
C SER A 111 6.72 -4.65 -7.14
N HIS A 112 6.22 -5.27 -8.21
CA HIS A 112 6.16 -6.73 -8.30
C HIS A 112 7.57 -7.33 -8.20
N ARG A 113 7.69 -8.50 -7.58
CA ARG A 113 8.96 -9.18 -7.31
C ARG A 113 9.22 -10.38 -8.21
N ILE A 114 8.28 -10.69 -9.09
CA ILE A 114 8.37 -11.75 -10.09
C ILE A 114 8.34 -11.18 -11.50
N ASN A 115 8.77 -12.00 -12.45
CA ASN A 115 8.71 -11.63 -13.85
C ASN A 115 7.27 -11.59 -14.33
N SER A 116 6.99 -10.55 -15.09
CA SER A 116 5.72 -10.35 -15.76
C SER A 116 5.41 -11.51 -16.71
N TYR A 117 4.16 -11.99 -16.73
CA TYR A 117 3.76 -13.05 -17.65
C TYR A 117 3.76 -12.53 -19.08
N LYS A 118 4.48 -13.24 -19.97
CA LYS A 118 4.65 -12.90 -21.39
C LYS A 118 3.78 -13.74 -22.33
N GLY A 119 3.04 -14.71 -21.80
CA GLY A 119 2.14 -15.54 -22.61
C GLY A 119 0.83 -14.82 -22.93
N GLU A 120 0.02 -15.47 -23.76
CA GLU A 120 -1.31 -14.98 -24.10
C GLU A 120 -2.36 -15.32 -23.04
N ILE A 121 -3.52 -14.68 -23.16
CA ILE A 121 -4.69 -14.98 -22.31
C ILE A 121 -5.15 -16.40 -22.63
N GLY A 122 -5.37 -17.20 -21.58
CA GLY A 122 -5.61 -18.63 -21.76
C GLY A 122 -5.64 -19.39 -20.44
N LEU A 123 -6.28 -20.56 -20.49
CA LEU A 123 -6.45 -21.49 -19.36
C LEU A 123 -5.73 -22.83 -19.59
N GLU A 124 -5.29 -23.12 -20.81
CA GLU A 124 -4.65 -24.38 -21.21
C GLU A 124 -3.39 -24.69 -20.39
N ASN A 125 -2.61 -23.66 -20.06
CA ASN A 125 -1.41 -23.79 -19.24
C ASN A 125 -1.68 -23.57 -17.73
N ARG A 126 -2.94 -23.29 -17.34
CA ARG A 126 -3.34 -22.98 -15.96
C ARG A 126 -4.06 -24.16 -15.30
N LYS A 127 -3.26 -25.16 -14.93
CA LYS A 127 -3.73 -26.44 -14.39
C LYS A 127 -4.23 -26.33 -12.95
N SER A 128 -3.66 -25.45 -12.13
CA SER A 128 -4.08 -25.29 -10.74
C SER A 128 -5.27 -24.35 -10.64
N LEU A 129 -6.20 -24.65 -9.74
CA LEU A 129 -7.32 -23.77 -9.43
C LEU A 129 -6.83 -22.52 -8.69
N LEU A 130 -6.16 -22.71 -7.55
CA LEU A 130 -5.78 -21.63 -6.64
C LEU A 130 -4.32 -21.75 -6.22
N PHE A 131 -3.60 -20.64 -6.19
CA PHE A 131 -2.22 -20.56 -5.73
C PHE A 131 -2.03 -19.57 -4.58
N PHE A 132 -1.27 -19.98 -3.58
CA PHE A 132 -0.71 -19.13 -2.54
C PHE A 132 0.71 -19.58 -2.19
N MET A 133 1.63 -18.62 -2.11
CA MET A 133 2.91 -18.83 -1.46
C MET A 133 3.30 -17.62 -0.62
N GLY A 134 3.63 -17.86 0.64
CA GLY A 134 3.98 -16.82 1.58
C GLY A 134 4.16 -17.36 2.99
N ASN A 135 4.70 -16.52 3.89
CA ASN A 135 4.85 -16.91 5.28
C ASN A 135 3.45 -17.11 5.91
N ARG A 136 3.22 -18.34 6.41
CA ARG A 136 2.01 -18.83 7.10
C ARG A 136 1.78 -18.12 8.42
N TYR A 137 2.84 -17.93 9.21
CA TYR A 137 2.74 -17.37 10.55
C TYR A 137 3.01 -15.86 10.50
N ARG A 138 1.95 -15.09 10.72
CA ARG A 138 1.95 -13.63 10.68
C ARG A 138 1.18 -13.05 11.87
N LYS A 139 1.35 -11.74 12.10
CA LYS A 139 0.74 -11.00 13.20
C LYS A 139 -0.48 -10.24 12.67
N GLU A 140 -1.23 -9.61 13.58
CA GLU A 140 -2.34 -8.70 13.24
C GLU A 140 -3.33 -9.35 12.25
N GLY A 141 -3.65 -8.71 11.12
CA GLY A 141 -4.55 -9.24 10.09
C GLY A 141 -4.04 -10.54 9.43
N GLY A 142 -2.74 -10.80 9.51
CA GLY A 142 -2.10 -11.95 8.87
C GLY A 142 -2.34 -13.27 9.59
N LYS A 143 -2.93 -13.26 10.80
CA LYS A 143 -3.32 -14.47 11.54
C LYS A 143 -4.27 -15.36 10.74
N ILE A 144 -5.06 -14.80 9.83
CA ILE A 144 -5.95 -15.54 8.93
C ILE A 144 -5.21 -16.60 8.10
N ARG A 145 -3.92 -16.37 7.80
CA ARG A 145 -3.14 -17.27 6.95
C ARG A 145 -3.05 -18.66 7.55
N ASP A 146 -2.87 -18.80 8.86
CA ASP A 146 -2.81 -20.13 9.48
C ASP A 146 -4.11 -20.91 9.25
N MET A 147 -5.26 -20.26 9.45
CA MET A 147 -6.57 -20.87 9.19
C MET A 147 -6.75 -21.24 7.71
N LEU A 148 -6.33 -20.36 6.79
CA LEU A 148 -6.38 -20.65 5.36
C LEU A 148 -5.49 -21.84 4.97
N PHE A 149 -4.32 -22.00 5.58
CA PHE A 149 -3.49 -23.19 5.36
C PHE A 149 -4.24 -24.46 5.81
N GLN A 150 -4.81 -24.46 7.01
CA GLN A 150 -5.54 -25.62 7.56
C GLN A 150 -6.70 -26.07 6.65
N VAL A 151 -7.44 -25.12 6.05
CA VAL A 151 -8.61 -25.47 5.22
C VAL A 151 -8.30 -25.69 3.74
N LEU A 152 -7.13 -25.28 3.25
CA LEU A 152 -6.77 -25.35 1.81
C LEU A 152 -5.68 -26.37 1.49
N GLU A 153 -4.88 -26.81 2.46
CA GLU A 153 -3.70 -27.67 2.18
C GLU A 153 -4.05 -29.02 1.56
N ASN A 154 -5.25 -29.53 1.83
CA ASN A 154 -5.76 -30.81 1.32
C ASN A 154 -6.77 -30.66 0.17
N GLU A 155 -7.00 -29.44 -0.31
CA GLU A 155 -7.95 -29.18 -1.39
C GLU A 155 -7.36 -29.52 -2.76
N GLN A 156 -8.15 -30.18 -3.61
CA GLN A 156 -7.71 -30.61 -4.92
C GLN A 156 -7.49 -29.41 -5.87
N GLU A 157 -6.38 -29.43 -6.60
CA GLU A 157 -5.92 -28.34 -7.50
C GLU A 157 -5.58 -27.04 -6.78
N VAL A 158 -5.41 -27.06 -5.46
CA VAL A 158 -4.96 -25.92 -4.67
C VAL A 158 -3.48 -26.10 -4.30
N ILE A 159 -2.70 -25.05 -4.50
CA ILE A 159 -1.29 -25.00 -4.08
C ILE A 159 -1.16 -23.92 -3.03
N ILE A 160 -1.01 -24.32 -1.76
CA ILE A 160 -0.72 -23.41 -0.66
C ILE A 160 0.60 -23.82 0.01
N LYS A 161 1.61 -22.94 -0.02
CA LYS A 161 2.96 -23.24 0.47
C LYS A 161 3.54 -22.15 1.36
N HIS A 162 4.28 -22.57 2.38
CA HIS A 162 5.11 -21.65 3.14
C HIS A 162 6.22 -21.09 2.24
N GLY A 163 6.39 -19.77 2.25
CA GLY A 163 7.39 -19.08 1.43
C GLY A 163 8.37 -18.26 2.28
N ALA A 164 9.64 -18.26 1.86
CA ALA A 164 10.71 -17.48 2.45
C ALA A 164 11.21 -16.38 1.48
N GLN A 165 12.01 -15.44 1.98
CA GLN A 165 12.65 -14.43 1.13
C GLN A 165 13.90 -15.01 0.43
N SER A 166 13.70 -15.95 -0.51
CA SER A 166 14.79 -16.55 -1.30
C SER A 166 14.54 -16.42 -2.81
N ARG A 167 15.61 -16.55 -3.60
CA ARG A 167 15.51 -16.55 -5.08
C ARG A 167 14.70 -17.75 -5.58
N GLU A 168 14.86 -18.90 -4.94
CA GLU A 168 14.10 -20.12 -5.23
C GLU A 168 12.61 -19.94 -4.93
N SER A 169 12.27 -19.37 -3.77
CA SER A 169 10.88 -19.06 -3.40
C SER A 169 10.24 -18.11 -4.42
N ARG A 170 10.97 -17.10 -4.90
CA ARG A 170 10.48 -16.21 -5.97
C ARG A 170 10.25 -16.93 -7.29
N ARG A 171 11.15 -17.83 -7.70
CA ARG A 171 11.00 -18.62 -8.93
C ARG A 171 9.79 -19.56 -8.84
N MET A 172 9.61 -20.24 -7.70
CA MET A 172 8.45 -21.09 -7.46
C MET A 172 7.15 -20.29 -7.43
N ALA A 173 7.14 -19.12 -6.80
CA ALA A 173 5.99 -18.22 -6.80
C ALA A 173 5.64 -17.76 -8.22
N SER A 174 6.62 -17.31 -9.00
CA SER A 174 6.41 -16.94 -10.41
C SER A 174 5.79 -18.08 -11.21
N GLN A 175 6.38 -19.29 -11.13
CA GLN A 175 5.86 -20.46 -11.85
C GLN A 175 4.43 -20.79 -11.41
N GLY A 176 4.18 -20.82 -10.10
CA GLY A 176 2.87 -21.15 -9.54
C GLY A 176 1.78 -20.15 -9.96
N MET A 177 2.08 -18.85 -9.95
CA MET A 177 1.13 -17.82 -10.41
C MET A 177 0.88 -17.90 -11.92
N HIS A 178 1.90 -18.24 -12.72
CA HIS A 178 1.76 -18.38 -14.18
C HIS A 178 0.94 -19.62 -14.58
N THR A 179 0.89 -20.66 -13.74
CA THR A 179 0.16 -21.92 -14.02
C THR A 179 -1.12 -22.10 -13.21
N SER A 180 -1.62 -21.05 -12.57
CA SER A 180 -2.84 -21.09 -11.75
C SER A 180 -3.90 -20.14 -12.26
N LYS A 181 -5.18 -20.50 -12.11
CA LYS A 181 -6.31 -19.65 -12.52
C LYS A 181 -6.50 -18.48 -11.57
N PHE A 182 -6.45 -18.77 -10.27
CA PHE A 182 -6.65 -17.81 -9.19
C PHE A 182 -5.42 -17.73 -8.28
N CYS A 183 -5.19 -16.54 -7.71
CA CYS A 183 -4.11 -16.29 -6.77
C CYS A 183 -4.68 -15.69 -5.47
N LEU A 184 -4.49 -16.40 -4.36
CA LEU A 184 -5.01 -15.96 -3.06
C LEU A 184 -4.21 -14.78 -2.53
N HIS A 185 -4.92 -13.73 -2.13
CA HIS A 185 -4.37 -12.55 -1.49
C HIS A 185 -5.09 -12.31 -0.15
N PRO A 186 -4.69 -13.02 0.92
CA PRO A 186 -5.17 -12.70 2.25
C PRO A 186 -4.38 -11.53 2.83
N ALA A 187 -5.04 -10.77 3.71
CA ALA A 187 -4.41 -9.75 4.52
C ALA A 187 -3.06 -10.22 5.12
N GLY A 188 -2.11 -9.30 5.19
CA GLY A 188 -0.83 -9.49 5.87
C GLY A 188 -0.84 -8.89 7.27
N ASP A 189 0.34 -8.55 7.77
CA ASP A 189 0.44 -7.71 8.97
C ASP A 189 -0.25 -6.35 8.71
N THR A 190 -0.26 -5.89 7.45
CA THR A 190 -1.09 -4.79 6.93
C THR A 190 -2.15 -5.29 5.94
N PRO A 191 -3.21 -4.50 5.65
CA PRO A 191 -4.25 -4.90 4.72
C PRO A 191 -3.75 -5.23 3.30
N SER A 192 -2.70 -4.55 2.84
CA SER A 192 -2.13 -4.76 1.51
C SER A 192 -0.87 -5.65 1.54
N ALA A 193 -0.50 -6.21 0.39
CA ALA A 193 0.77 -6.91 0.24
C ALA A 193 1.21 -6.98 -1.22
N CYS A 194 2.52 -6.93 -1.46
CA CYS A 194 3.17 -7.05 -2.78
C CYS A 194 2.63 -8.18 -3.67
N ARG A 195 2.17 -9.30 -3.08
CA ARG A 195 1.66 -10.46 -3.80
C ARG A 195 0.45 -10.16 -4.70
N LEU A 196 -0.35 -9.14 -4.36
CA LEU A 196 -1.47 -8.73 -5.21
C LEU A 196 -0.96 -8.32 -6.59
N PHE A 197 0.08 -7.50 -6.60
CA PHE A 197 0.70 -6.98 -7.82
C PHE A 197 1.42 -8.08 -8.60
N ASP A 198 2.07 -9.02 -7.91
CA ASP A 198 2.63 -10.23 -8.53
C ASP A 198 1.56 -11.03 -9.28
N ALA A 199 0.37 -11.21 -8.68
CA ALA A 199 -0.75 -11.90 -9.31
C ALA A 199 -1.28 -11.16 -10.54
N ILE A 200 -1.40 -9.83 -10.45
CA ILE A 200 -1.87 -8.98 -11.56
C ILE A 200 -0.92 -9.09 -12.77
N VAL A 201 0.39 -8.91 -12.57
CA VAL A 201 1.37 -9.01 -13.68
C VAL A 201 1.52 -10.43 -14.21
N SER A 202 1.01 -11.43 -13.46
CA SER A 202 0.96 -12.83 -13.86
C SER A 202 -0.31 -13.24 -14.61
N LEU A 203 -1.27 -12.33 -14.79
CA LEU A 203 -2.63 -12.63 -15.27
C LEU A 203 -3.31 -13.76 -14.47
N CYS A 204 -2.96 -13.89 -13.20
CA CYS A 204 -3.57 -14.81 -12.25
C CYS A 204 -4.64 -14.05 -11.49
N VAL A 205 -5.91 -14.45 -11.59
CA VAL A 205 -7.03 -13.66 -11.06
C VAL A 205 -6.90 -13.55 -9.53
N PRO A 206 -6.69 -12.34 -8.97
CA PRO A 206 -6.55 -12.17 -7.54
C PRO A 206 -7.85 -12.51 -6.81
N VAL A 207 -7.72 -13.25 -5.71
CA VAL A 207 -8.80 -13.49 -4.75
C VAL A 207 -8.42 -12.77 -3.47
N ILE A 208 -8.96 -11.57 -3.31
CA ILE A 208 -8.65 -10.66 -2.21
C ILE A 208 -9.50 -11.04 -1.00
N VAL A 209 -8.84 -11.45 0.08
CA VAL A 209 -9.41 -11.77 1.39
C VAL A 209 -8.92 -10.74 2.40
N SER A 210 -9.57 -9.57 2.38
CA SER A 210 -9.29 -8.45 3.26
C SER A 210 -10.53 -7.58 3.36
N ASP A 211 -10.90 -7.18 4.58
CA ASP A 211 -12.14 -6.45 4.83
C ASP A 211 -11.95 -4.92 4.76
N TYR A 212 -10.70 -4.43 4.66
CA TYR A 212 -10.34 -3.01 4.80
C TYR A 212 -9.12 -2.64 3.95
N ILE A 213 -8.94 -3.29 2.78
CA ILE A 213 -7.86 -2.94 1.85
C ILE A 213 -8.21 -1.72 1.00
N GLU A 214 -7.34 -0.73 0.98
CA GLU A 214 -7.35 0.33 -0.02
C GLU A 214 -6.52 -0.09 -1.24
N LEU A 215 -7.02 0.23 -2.44
CA LEU A 215 -6.39 -0.17 -3.68
C LEU A 215 -5.87 1.05 -4.44
N PRO A 216 -4.71 0.93 -5.13
CA PRO A 216 -4.20 2.03 -5.94
C PRO A 216 -5.08 2.24 -7.19
N PHE A 217 -5.33 3.52 -7.51
CA PHE A 217 -5.96 3.97 -8.76
C PHE A 217 -7.41 3.51 -8.97
N GLU A 218 -8.20 3.41 -7.90
CA GLU A 218 -9.61 2.97 -7.97
C GLU A 218 -10.53 3.88 -8.80
N ASP A 219 -10.12 5.12 -9.12
CA ASP A 219 -10.84 6.00 -10.04
C ASP A 219 -10.63 5.62 -11.53
N VAL A 220 -9.59 4.83 -11.84
CA VAL A 220 -9.28 4.35 -13.20
C VAL A 220 -9.51 2.84 -13.33
N ILE A 221 -9.25 2.09 -12.26
CA ILE A 221 -9.30 0.63 -12.26
C ILE A 221 -10.51 0.18 -11.45
N ASP A 222 -11.52 -0.38 -12.13
CA ASP A 222 -12.61 -1.09 -11.47
C ASP A 222 -12.13 -2.48 -11.05
N TYR A 223 -11.71 -2.62 -9.79
CA TYR A 223 -11.17 -3.88 -9.28
C TYR A 223 -12.13 -5.06 -9.35
N ARG A 224 -13.46 -4.82 -9.41
CA ARG A 224 -14.47 -5.88 -9.59
C ARG A 224 -14.37 -6.56 -10.95
N LYS A 225 -13.67 -5.94 -11.91
CA LYS A 225 -13.40 -6.49 -13.24
C LYS A 225 -12.09 -7.26 -13.34
N ILE A 226 -11.24 -7.21 -12.32
CA ILE A 226 -9.93 -7.87 -12.33
C ILE A 226 -9.69 -8.81 -11.15
N ALA A 227 -10.48 -8.72 -10.07
CA ALA A 227 -10.33 -9.50 -8.86
C ALA A 227 -11.68 -10.00 -8.32
N ILE A 228 -11.60 -11.03 -7.47
CA ILE A 228 -12.71 -11.54 -6.68
C ILE A 228 -12.48 -11.12 -5.22
N PHE A 229 -13.48 -10.53 -4.60
CA PHE A 229 -13.45 -10.14 -3.19
C PHE A 229 -14.21 -11.15 -2.35
N LEU A 230 -13.63 -11.54 -1.21
CA LEU A 230 -14.25 -12.46 -0.26
C LEU A 230 -13.93 -12.02 1.16
N ASP A 231 -14.93 -12.01 2.03
CA ASP A 231 -14.74 -11.70 3.45
C ASP A 231 -13.94 -12.80 4.15
N THR A 232 -13.23 -12.41 5.22
CA THR A 232 -12.40 -13.31 6.03
C THR A 232 -13.18 -14.52 6.53
N TYR A 233 -14.41 -14.32 7.00
CA TYR A 233 -15.23 -15.35 7.63
C TYR A 233 -15.68 -16.43 6.63
N THR A 234 -16.08 -16.05 5.43
CA THR A 234 -16.44 -17.00 4.37
C THR A 234 -15.23 -17.74 3.81
N ALA A 235 -14.06 -17.07 3.73
CA ALA A 235 -12.84 -17.65 3.20
C ALA A 235 -12.26 -18.80 4.06
N VAL A 236 -12.41 -18.72 5.38
CA VAL A 236 -11.89 -19.73 6.33
C VAL A 236 -12.86 -20.88 6.60
N LYS A 237 -14.08 -20.87 6.03
CA LYS A 237 -15.00 -22.00 6.12
C LYS A 237 -14.50 -23.15 5.24
N PRO A 238 -14.35 -24.38 5.78
CA PRO A 238 -13.89 -25.53 5.00
C PRO A 238 -14.69 -25.72 3.70
N GLY A 239 -13.99 -25.90 2.58
CA GLY A 239 -14.58 -26.09 1.23
C GLY A 239 -15.30 -24.88 0.62
N SER A 240 -15.57 -23.82 1.38
CA SER A 240 -16.36 -22.65 0.93
C SER A 240 -15.67 -21.91 -0.22
N LEU A 241 -14.40 -21.51 -0.01
CA LEU A 241 -13.61 -20.77 -0.99
C LEU A 241 -13.46 -21.55 -2.31
N VAL A 242 -13.05 -22.81 -2.23
CA VAL A 242 -12.86 -23.68 -3.40
C VAL A 242 -14.17 -23.88 -4.16
N LYS A 243 -15.27 -24.13 -3.45
CA LYS A 243 -16.60 -24.25 -4.05
C LYS A 243 -17.02 -22.98 -4.79
N LEU A 244 -16.71 -21.80 -4.26
CA LEU A 244 -16.99 -20.53 -4.92
C LEU A 244 -16.15 -20.36 -6.19
N LEU A 245 -14.85 -20.62 -6.12
CA LEU A 245 -13.95 -20.48 -7.26
C LEU A 245 -14.27 -21.46 -8.39
N ARG A 246 -14.70 -22.69 -8.06
CA ARG A 246 -15.13 -23.70 -9.06
C ARG A 246 -16.42 -23.32 -9.79
N LYS A 247 -17.23 -22.42 -9.24
CA LYS A 247 -18.43 -21.90 -9.92
C LYS A 247 -18.13 -20.79 -10.93
N VAL A 248 -16.92 -20.22 -10.91
CA VAL A 248 -16.51 -19.20 -11.88
C VAL A 248 -16.27 -19.89 -13.22
N THR A 249 -17.02 -19.48 -14.25
CA THR A 249 -16.94 -20.11 -15.57
C THR A 249 -15.61 -19.78 -16.27
N PRO A 250 -15.12 -20.64 -17.17
CA PRO A 250 -13.94 -20.35 -17.98
C PRO A 250 -13.99 -18.99 -18.69
N GLU A 251 -15.14 -18.64 -19.25
CA GLU A 251 -15.37 -17.38 -19.97
C GLU A 251 -15.15 -16.19 -19.03
N ARG A 252 -15.67 -16.28 -17.80
CA ARG A 252 -15.49 -15.24 -16.79
C ARG A 252 -14.03 -15.10 -16.36
N ILE A 253 -13.29 -16.19 -16.26
CA ILE A 253 -11.83 -16.14 -15.97
C ILE A 253 -11.09 -15.44 -17.12
N LEU A 254 -11.45 -15.74 -18.37
CA LEU A 254 -10.86 -15.09 -19.54
C LEU A 254 -11.18 -13.58 -19.60
N GLU A 255 -12.37 -13.17 -19.18
CA GLU A 255 -12.72 -11.75 -19.02
C GLU A 255 -11.82 -11.06 -17.97
N PHE A 256 -11.64 -11.67 -16.80
CA PHE A 256 -10.71 -11.15 -15.79
C PHE A 256 -9.29 -11.01 -16.36
N GLN A 257 -8.80 -12.02 -17.07
CA GLN A 257 -7.46 -11.98 -17.68
C GLN A 257 -7.31 -10.89 -18.77
N LYS A 258 -8.36 -10.64 -19.56
CA LYS A 258 -8.38 -9.54 -20.55
C LYS A 258 -8.26 -8.20 -19.85
N GLU A 259 -9.03 -7.98 -18.78
CA GLU A 259 -8.96 -6.73 -18.03
C GLU A 259 -7.63 -6.59 -17.29
N LEU A 260 -7.12 -7.66 -16.68
CA LEU A 260 -5.78 -7.70 -16.07
C LEU A 260 -4.70 -7.28 -17.07
N LYS A 261 -4.72 -7.81 -18.31
CA LYS A 261 -3.75 -7.47 -19.37
C LYS A 261 -3.79 -5.98 -19.72
N LYS A 262 -4.97 -5.34 -19.70
CA LYS A 262 -5.12 -3.90 -19.96
C LYS A 262 -4.56 -3.03 -18.84
N VAL A 263 -4.84 -3.39 -17.59
CA VAL A 263 -4.46 -2.56 -16.43
C VAL A 263 -3.06 -2.83 -15.91
N LYS A 264 -2.46 -3.97 -16.28
CA LYS A 264 -1.12 -4.40 -15.85
C LYS A 264 -0.05 -3.28 -15.92
N ARG A 265 -0.10 -2.44 -16.96
CA ARG A 265 0.82 -1.30 -17.14
C ARG A 265 0.85 -0.33 -15.96
N TYR A 266 -0.25 -0.20 -15.21
CA TYR A 266 -0.33 0.66 -14.03
C TYR A 266 0.43 0.09 -12.82
N PHE A 267 0.96 -1.12 -12.94
CA PHE A 267 1.71 -1.82 -11.89
C PHE A 267 3.15 -2.12 -12.31
N GLU A 268 3.57 -1.68 -13.49
CA GLU A 268 4.93 -1.82 -14.03
C GLU A 268 5.63 -0.45 -14.00
N TYR A 269 6.55 -0.25 -13.06
CA TYR A 269 7.23 1.04 -12.86
C TYR A 269 8.14 1.47 -14.03
N GLU A 270 8.55 0.52 -14.87
CA GLU A 270 9.36 0.76 -16.07
C GLU A 270 8.53 1.28 -17.25
N GLU A 271 7.19 1.17 -17.19
CA GLU A 271 6.30 1.65 -18.25
C GLU A 271 6.16 3.18 -18.19
N ALA A 272 6.59 3.87 -19.25
CA ALA A 272 6.60 5.34 -19.29
C ALA A 272 5.22 5.98 -19.10
N ASN A 273 4.17 5.34 -19.61
CA ASN A 273 2.76 5.74 -19.41
C ASN A 273 2.04 4.81 -18.40
N GLY A 274 2.80 4.22 -17.48
CA GLY A 274 2.33 3.29 -16.47
C GLY A 274 2.28 3.92 -15.08
N THR A 275 2.81 3.18 -14.10
CA THR A 275 2.68 3.45 -12.68
C THR A 275 3.06 4.87 -12.27
N VAL A 276 4.26 5.33 -12.64
CA VAL A 276 4.79 6.62 -12.16
C VAL A 276 3.95 7.79 -12.65
N LYS A 277 3.55 7.76 -13.93
CA LYS A 277 2.69 8.81 -14.50
C LYS A 277 1.33 8.84 -13.82
N GLU A 278 0.77 7.67 -13.52
CA GLU A 278 -0.51 7.57 -12.82
C GLU A 278 -0.42 8.07 -11.37
N ILE A 279 0.67 7.76 -10.64
CA ILE A 279 0.91 8.32 -9.30
C ILE A 279 0.87 9.85 -9.33
N TRP A 280 1.59 10.49 -10.26
CA TRP A 280 1.61 11.94 -10.35
C TRP A 280 0.28 12.53 -10.81
N ARG A 281 -0.49 11.80 -11.63
CA ARG A 281 -1.86 12.17 -11.96
C ARG A 281 -2.75 12.16 -10.71
N GLN A 282 -2.67 11.12 -9.87
CA GLN A 282 -3.40 11.03 -8.60
C GLN A 282 -3.05 12.19 -7.67
N VAL A 283 -1.75 12.48 -7.51
CA VAL A 283 -1.27 13.62 -6.70
C VAL A 283 -1.85 14.94 -7.22
N SER A 284 -1.83 15.14 -8.54
CA SER A 284 -2.38 16.35 -9.16
C SER A 284 -3.88 16.51 -8.92
N LEU A 285 -4.65 15.40 -8.87
CA LEU A 285 -6.07 15.45 -8.53
C LEU A 285 -6.35 15.93 -7.10
N LYS A 286 -5.37 15.89 -6.20
CA LYS A 286 -5.52 16.37 -4.82
C LYS A 286 -5.37 17.90 -4.70
N LEU A 287 -4.87 18.58 -5.74
CA LEU A 287 -4.59 20.02 -5.73
C LEU A 287 -5.75 20.90 -5.25
N PRO A 288 -7.01 20.72 -5.71
CA PRO A 288 -8.11 21.57 -5.25
C PRO A 288 -8.35 21.46 -3.75
N LEU A 289 -8.24 20.24 -3.20
CA LEU A 289 -8.38 20.01 -1.76
C LEU A 289 -7.22 20.61 -0.98
N ILE A 290 -5.99 20.44 -1.46
CA ILE A 290 -4.80 21.03 -0.84
C ILE A 290 -4.96 22.55 -0.74
N LYS A 291 -5.33 23.21 -1.85
CA LYS A 291 -5.59 24.67 -1.87
C LYS A 291 -6.69 25.06 -0.89
N LEU A 292 -7.77 24.29 -0.80
CA LEU A 292 -8.85 24.52 0.17
C LEU A 292 -8.34 24.43 1.61
N MET A 293 -7.59 23.37 1.95
CA MET A 293 -7.08 23.14 3.29
C MET A 293 -6.04 24.20 3.70
N SER A 294 -5.08 24.53 2.82
CA SER A 294 -4.10 25.60 3.08
C SER A 294 -4.77 26.96 3.31
N ASN A 295 -5.78 27.32 2.50
CA ASN A 295 -6.51 28.58 2.66
C ASN A 295 -7.36 28.62 3.93
N ARG A 296 -7.85 27.46 4.38
CA ARG A 296 -8.58 27.34 5.64
C ARG A 296 -7.62 27.51 6.82
N ASP A 297 -6.49 26.80 6.82
CA ASP A 297 -5.48 26.83 7.87
C ASP A 297 -4.97 28.26 8.12
N LYS A 298 -4.66 29.01 7.05
CA LYS A 298 -4.24 30.43 7.12
C LYS A 298 -5.24 31.38 7.78
N ARG A 299 -6.54 31.06 7.80
CA ARG A 299 -7.59 31.91 8.38
C ARG A 299 -8.05 31.45 9.75
N ILE A 300 -7.76 30.21 10.15
CA ILE A 300 -8.21 29.71 11.45
C ILE A 300 -7.42 30.45 12.53
N VAL A 301 -8.12 31.28 13.28
CA VAL A 301 -7.63 31.83 14.54
C VAL A 301 -7.80 30.74 15.59
N LEU A 302 -6.69 30.25 16.15
CA LEU A 302 -6.72 29.34 17.28
C LEU A 302 -7.44 30.05 18.44
N ARG A 303 -8.60 29.53 18.82
CA ARG A 303 -9.26 29.91 20.08
C ARG A 303 -8.72 28.97 21.14
N ASP A 304 -8.24 29.51 22.27
CA ASP A 304 -7.95 28.73 23.47
C ASP A 304 -9.26 28.17 24.03
N LEU A 305 -9.75 27.09 23.42
CA LEU A 305 -10.94 26.38 23.86
C LEU A 305 -10.49 25.23 24.75
N THR A 306 -11.08 25.16 25.95
CA THR A 306 -10.86 24.07 26.91
C THR A 306 -11.46 22.72 26.47
N GLN A 307 -12.12 22.67 25.31
CA GLN A 307 -12.71 21.47 24.72
C GLN A 307 -12.47 21.42 23.19
N PRO A 308 -12.30 20.23 22.59
CA PRO A 308 -12.09 20.08 21.17
C PRO A 308 -13.32 20.54 20.37
N ASP A 309 -13.11 21.45 19.42
CA ASP A 309 -14.13 21.99 18.54
C ASP A 309 -14.51 20.94 17.47
N CYS A 310 -15.66 20.28 17.65
CA CYS A 310 -16.20 19.29 16.72
C CYS A 310 -16.85 19.90 15.46
N SER A 311 -16.72 21.20 15.20
CA SER A 311 -17.49 21.84 14.13
C SER A 311 -17.03 21.53 12.70
N CYS A 312 -15.89 20.85 12.48
CA CYS A 312 -15.43 20.53 11.13
C CYS A 312 -14.64 19.21 11.09
N LEU A 313 -14.88 18.40 10.05
CA LEU A 313 -14.07 17.24 9.71
C LEU A 313 -12.58 17.63 9.73
N CYS A 314 -11.81 17.03 10.66
CA CYS A 314 -10.35 17.00 10.67
C CYS A 314 -9.58 18.24 11.19
N SER A 315 -10.07 19.02 12.17
CA SER A 315 -9.20 19.95 12.91
C SER A 315 -8.45 19.23 14.05
N ASN A 316 -7.32 18.59 13.72
CA ASN A 316 -6.30 18.27 14.73
C ASN A 316 -5.18 19.33 14.66
N HIS A 317 -5.03 20.02 15.80
CA HIS A 317 -4.15 21.14 16.11
C HIS A 317 -2.80 21.17 15.35
N SER A 318 -2.66 22.15 14.45
CA SER A 318 -1.36 22.65 13.97
C SER A 318 -1.50 24.11 13.49
N GLY A 319 -1.83 25.03 14.40
CA GLY A 319 -1.93 26.47 14.10
C GLY A 319 -0.89 27.30 14.86
N VAL A 320 -0.61 28.50 14.35
CA VAL A 320 0.41 29.44 14.85
C VAL A 320 -0.13 30.22 16.07
N HIS A 321 0.64 30.27 17.16
CA HIS A 321 0.39 31.18 18.28
C HIS A 321 0.73 32.62 17.87
N THR A 322 -0.23 33.54 17.99
CA THR A 322 0.04 34.98 17.92
C THR A 322 -0.27 35.60 19.28
N THR A 323 0.77 36.04 19.98
CA THR A 323 0.66 37.01 21.08
C THR A 323 0.50 38.40 20.47
N LEU A 324 -0.58 39.09 20.84
CA LEU A 324 -0.72 40.55 20.68
C LEU A 324 0.23 41.27 21.64
#